data_AF-A0A2J8HPU4-F1
#
_entry.id   AF-A0A2J8HPU4-F1
#
_cell.length_a   1.000
_cell.length_b   1.000
_cell.length_c   1.000
_cell.angle_alpha   90.00
_cell.angle_beta   90.00
_cell.angle_gamma   90.00
#
_symmetry.space_group_name_H-M   'P 1'
#
loop_
_entity.id
_entity.type
_entity.pdbx_description
1 polymer ?
#
loop_
_entity_poly.entity_id
_entity_poly.type
_entity_poly.pdbx_seq_one_letter_code
_entity_poly.pdbx_strand_id
1 'polypeptide(L)'
;MVHSNEEIKGRLFLWYFAVEQCCKLLDLYSKEIEVVPGSYSEDEIKLARDSSVEMAIIYFCQIVNNGNSDSERVAINNREFRQRYWRPWVDFAIDNLDVSHFDETVELIKRARDQMLGHADGRAFEVEHVGAITMAKQFRQSWKDIDIEFWKNSMKNLRSSFGDYVRTIS
;
A
#
# COMPACT_ATOMS: atom_id res chain seq x y z
N MET A 1 -22.68 -7.03 8.78
CA MET A 1 -22.31 -7.95 9.91
C MET A 1 -22.01 -7.07 11.13
N VAL A 2 -22.34 -7.45 12.37
CA VAL A 2 -22.00 -6.60 13.54
C VAL A 2 -20.56 -6.90 13.96
N HIS A 3 -19.63 -5.99 13.70
CA HIS A 3 -18.24 -6.09 14.14
C HIS A 3 -18.12 -5.70 15.62
N SER A 4 -17.28 -6.41 16.38
CA SER A 4 -16.98 -6.02 17.76
C SER A 4 -16.09 -4.77 17.79
N ASN A 5 -16.14 -3.99 18.87
CA ASN A 5 -15.28 -2.80 19.03
C ASN A 5 -13.79 -3.15 18.99
N GLU A 6 -13.39 -4.30 19.54
CA GLU A 6 -11.99 -4.76 19.51
C GLU A 6 -11.55 -5.15 18.09
N GLU A 7 -12.44 -5.77 17.31
CA GLU A 7 -12.17 -6.07 15.90
C GLU A 7 -12.01 -4.79 15.06
N ILE A 8 -12.86 -3.78 15.30
CA ILE A 8 -12.77 -2.48 14.62
C ILE A 8 -11.44 -1.82 14.95
N LYS A 9 -11.09 -1.72 16.24
CA LYS A 9 -9.81 -1.13 16.69
C LYS A 9 -8.60 -1.85 16.08
N GLY A 10 -8.59 -3.18 16.12
CA GLY A 10 -7.50 -3.98 15.57
C GLY A 10 -7.30 -3.72 14.07
N ARG A 11 -8.39 -3.65 13.30
CA ARG A 11 -8.34 -3.35 11.86
C ARG A 11 -7.87 -1.92 11.57
N LEU A 12 -8.38 -0.93 12.31
CA LEU A 12 -7.94 0.46 12.17
C LEU A 12 -6.45 0.61 12.48
N PHE A 13 -5.94 -0.09 13.49
CA PHE A 13 -4.51 -0.12 13.80
C PHE A 13 -3.68 -0.74 12.67
N LEU A 14 -4.13 -1.86 12.09
CA LEU A 14 -3.46 -2.47 10.94
C LEU A 14 -3.44 -1.55 9.71
N TRP A 15 -4.53 -0.84 9.44
CA TRP A 15 -4.56 0.14 8.35
C TRP A 15 -3.63 1.32 8.61
N TYR A 16 -3.62 1.86 9.83
CA TYR A 16 -2.67 2.90 10.22
C TYR A 16 -1.23 2.46 10.01
N PHE A 17 -0.89 1.24 10.45
CA PHE A 17 0.44 0.67 10.24
C PHE A 17 0.78 0.55 8.75
N ALA A 18 -0.14 0.05 7.92
CA ALA A 18 0.06 -0.03 6.47
C ALA A 18 0.29 1.35 5.84
N VAL A 19 -0.48 2.37 6.22
CA VAL A 19 -0.27 3.77 5.79
C VAL A 19 1.10 4.28 6.23
N GLU A 20 1.53 3.97 7.46
CA GLU A 20 2.85 4.35 7.97
C GLU A 20 4.00 3.71 7.17
N GLN A 21 3.87 2.42 6.82
CA GLN A 21 4.85 1.74 5.97
C GLN A 21 4.88 2.33 4.56
N CYS A 22 3.72 2.65 3.98
CA CYS A 22 3.66 3.35 2.69
C CYS A 22 4.41 4.69 2.76
N CYS A 23 4.19 5.50 3.81
CA CYS A 23 4.93 6.76 3.98
C CYS A 23 6.45 6.54 3.97
N LYS A 24 6.94 5.58 4.77
CA LYS A 24 8.37 5.30 4.92
C LYS A 24 9.01 4.85 3.60
N LEU A 25 8.34 3.97 2.88
CA LEU A 25 8.82 3.40 1.62
C LEU A 25 8.79 4.44 0.49
N LEU A 26 7.73 5.25 0.38
CA LEU A 26 7.64 6.32 -0.61
C LEU A 26 8.63 7.46 -0.31
N ASP A 27 8.89 7.76 0.97
CA ASP A 27 9.96 8.68 1.36
C ASP A 27 11.34 8.13 0.97
N LEU A 28 11.59 6.82 1.12
CA LEU A 28 12.83 6.18 0.69
C LEU A 28 13.02 6.30 -0.83
N TYR A 29 11.97 6.05 -1.61
CA TYR A 29 12.01 6.26 -3.06
C TYR A 29 12.32 7.71 -3.42
N SER A 30 11.83 8.69 -2.66
CA SER A 30 11.99 10.11 -2.99
C SER A 30 13.36 10.70 -2.62
N LYS A 31 14.18 10.01 -1.83
CA LYS A 31 15.47 10.54 -1.37
C LYS A 31 16.53 10.45 -2.47
N GLU A 32 17.24 11.54 -2.69
CA GLU A 32 18.54 11.49 -3.37
C GLU A 32 19.53 10.76 -2.48
N ILE A 33 20.26 9.80 -3.05
CA ILE A 33 21.25 9.01 -2.31
C ILE A 33 22.62 9.55 -2.71
N GLU A 34 23.33 10.10 -1.73
CA GLU A 34 24.76 10.40 -1.88
C GLU A 34 25.52 9.07 -1.88
N VAL A 35 26.03 8.68 -3.05
CA VAL A 35 26.80 7.44 -3.20
C VAL A 35 28.18 7.65 -2.59
N VAL A 36 28.46 6.92 -1.50
CA VAL A 36 29.81 6.92 -0.91
C VAL A 36 30.73 6.10 -1.83
N PRO A 37 31.91 6.62 -2.22
CA PRO A 37 32.86 5.87 -3.05
C PRO A 37 33.22 4.52 -2.41
N GLY A 38 33.03 3.41 -3.14
CA GLY A 38 33.27 2.04 -2.67
C GLY A 38 32.06 1.32 -2.06
N SER A 39 30.89 1.96 -2.08
CA SER A 39 29.60 1.36 -1.67
C SER A 39 28.87 0.69 -2.86
N TYR A 40 27.57 0.44 -2.70
CA TYR A 40 26.69 -0.11 -3.75
C TYR A 40 26.78 0.65 -5.08
N SER A 41 26.62 -0.07 -6.19
CA SER A 41 26.50 0.52 -7.52
C SER A 41 25.20 1.34 -7.67
N GLU A 42 25.20 2.30 -8.61
CA GLU A 42 24.00 3.08 -8.94
C GLU A 42 22.81 2.20 -9.33
N ASP A 43 23.07 1.08 -10.02
CA ASP A 43 22.05 0.12 -10.43
C ASP A 43 21.43 -0.62 -9.23
N GLU A 44 22.23 -1.00 -8.23
CA GLU A 44 21.75 -1.62 -6.98
C GLU A 44 20.93 -0.63 -6.16
N ILE A 45 21.36 0.63 -6.10
CA ILE A 45 20.65 1.70 -5.41
C ILE A 45 19.30 1.97 -6.07
N LYS A 46 19.27 2.04 -7.41
CA LYS A 46 18.04 2.22 -8.18
C LYS A 46 17.09 1.03 -7.99
N LEU A 47 17.61 -0.19 -8.02
CA LEU A 47 16.82 -1.39 -7.77
C LEU A 47 16.18 -1.34 -6.38
N ALA A 48 16.93 -1.00 -5.33
CA ALA A 48 16.40 -0.89 -3.98
C ALA A 48 15.30 0.18 -3.85
N ARG A 49 15.45 1.33 -4.53
CA ARG A 49 14.42 2.38 -4.58
C ARG A 49 13.16 1.89 -5.30
N ASP A 50 13.31 1.28 -6.47
CA ASP A 50 12.18 0.74 -7.23
C ASP A 50 11.42 -0.32 -6.41
N SER A 51 12.16 -1.23 -5.74
CA SER A 51 11.57 -2.23 -4.84
C SER A 51 10.86 -1.63 -3.63
N SER A 52 11.22 -0.42 -3.18
CA SER A 52 10.50 0.24 -2.10
C SER A 52 9.07 0.66 -2.51
N VAL A 53 8.88 1.11 -3.75
CA VAL A 53 7.55 1.42 -4.30
C VAL A 53 6.72 0.16 -4.42
N GLU A 54 7.34 -0.92 -4.90
CA GLU A 54 6.70 -2.23 -5.02
C GLU A 54 6.20 -2.75 -3.66
N MET A 55 7.01 -2.59 -2.61
CA MET A 55 6.60 -2.93 -1.24
C MET A 55 5.49 -2.00 -0.71
N ALA A 56 5.52 -0.72 -1.05
CA ALA A 56 4.45 0.22 -0.67
C ALA A 56 3.11 -0.18 -1.28
N ILE A 57 3.12 -0.64 -2.54
CA ILE A 57 1.94 -1.16 -3.23
C ILE A 57 1.36 -2.36 -2.47
N ILE A 58 2.21 -3.28 -2.03
CA ILE A 58 1.78 -4.46 -1.26
C ILE A 58 1.09 -4.04 0.04
N TYR A 59 1.71 -3.15 0.83
CA TYR A 59 1.11 -2.65 2.07
C TYR A 59 -0.21 -1.91 1.83
N PHE A 60 -0.28 -1.06 0.81
CA PHE A 60 -1.50 -0.33 0.50
C PHE A 60 -2.64 -1.26 0.06
N CYS A 61 -2.33 -2.27 -0.76
CA CYS A 61 -3.30 -3.25 -1.19
C CYS A 61 -3.87 -4.09 -0.03
N GLN A 62 -3.17 -4.24 1.10
CA GLN A 62 -3.75 -4.86 2.30
C GLN A 62 -4.97 -4.09 2.81
N ILE A 63 -5.01 -2.77 2.60
CA ILE A 63 -6.14 -1.91 2.99
C ILE A 63 -7.29 -2.06 2.00
N VAL A 64 -7.00 -1.90 0.71
CA VAL A 64 -8.02 -1.69 -0.33
C VAL A 64 -8.50 -2.96 -1.04
N ASN A 65 -7.76 -4.07 -0.98
CA ASN A 65 -8.19 -5.34 -1.58
C ASN A 65 -9.01 -6.17 -0.60
N ASN A 66 -9.88 -7.01 -1.15
CA ASN A 66 -10.46 -8.11 -0.39
C ASN A 66 -9.35 -9.17 -0.24
N GLY A 67 -8.90 -9.44 0.99
CA GLY A 67 -7.99 -10.58 1.22
C GLY A 67 -8.64 -11.88 0.76
N ASN A 68 -7.85 -12.80 0.20
CA ASN A 68 -8.40 -14.09 -0.23
C ASN A 68 -8.78 -14.95 0.99
N SER A 69 -9.99 -15.50 0.93
CA SER A 69 -10.71 -16.13 2.05
C SER A 69 -10.34 -17.59 2.30
N ASP A 70 -9.40 -18.16 1.57
CA ASP A 70 -9.17 -19.62 1.56
C ASP A 70 -8.72 -20.20 2.91
N SER A 71 -8.34 -19.36 3.89
CA SER A 71 -7.90 -19.82 5.21
C SER A 71 -8.84 -19.50 6.38
N GLU A 72 -9.99 -18.84 6.18
CA GLU A 72 -10.92 -18.38 7.24
C GLU A 72 -10.29 -17.56 8.39
N ARG A 73 -8.98 -17.29 8.33
CA ARG A 73 -8.15 -16.77 9.44
C ARG A 73 -7.58 -15.37 9.19
N VAL A 74 -7.76 -14.83 7.99
CA VAL A 74 -7.28 -13.49 7.64
C VAL A 74 -8.44 -12.50 7.75
N ALA A 75 -8.21 -11.40 8.46
CA ALA A 75 -9.19 -10.32 8.57
C ALA A 75 -9.57 -9.80 7.17
N ILE A 76 -10.79 -10.10 6.73
CA ILE A 76 -11.28 -9.65 5.43
C ILE A 76 -11.64 -8.18 5.55
N ASN A 77 -10.89 -7.31 4.88
CA ASN A 77 -11.35 -5.97 4.57
C ASN A 77 -12.47 -6.10 3.54
N ASN A 78 -13.68 -6.43 3.97
CA ASN A 78 -14.81 -6.55 3.07
C ASN A 78 -15.26 -5.14 2.64
N ARG A 79 -16.04 -5.09 1.56
CA ARG A 79 -16.54 -3.82 1.01
C ARG A 79 -17.31 -2.99 2.05
N GLU A 80 -18.14 -3.64 2.87
CA GLU A 80 -18.96 -3.00 3.91
C GLU A 80 -18.07 -2.28 4.94
N PHE A 81 -17.03 -2.93 5.45
CA PHE A 81 -16.10 -2.38 6.43
C PHE A 81 -15.29 -1.22 5.84
N ARG A 82 -14.81 -1.34 4.60
CA ARG A 82 -14.13 -0.24 3.90
C ARG A 82 -15.05 0.95 3.67
N GLN A 83 -16.27 0.72 3.21
CA GLN A 83 -17.24 1.81 3.01
C GLN A 83 -17.59 2.50 4.33
N ARG A 84 -17.62 1.76 5.45
CA ARG A 84 -17.94 2.31 6.75
C ARG A 84 -16.78 3.05 7.42
N TYR A 85 -15.54 2.65 7.20
CA TYR A 85 -14.39 3.20 7.94
C TYR A 85 -13.24 3.71 7.07
N TRP A 86 -12.90 3.04 5.96
CA TRP A 86 -11.82 3.50 5.09
C TRP A 86 -12.24 4.75 4.34
N ARG A 87 -13.42 4.72 3.73
CA ARG A 87 -13.89 5.84 2.92
C ARG A 87 -14.09 7.12 3.75
N PRO A 88 -14.73 7.08 4.94
CA PRO A 88 -14.82 8.27 5.78
C PRO A 88 -13.46 8.79 6.26
N TRP A 89 -12.48 7.92 6.49
CA TRP A 89 -11.13 8.38 6.83
C TRP A 89 -10.46 9.08 5.64
N VAL A 90 -10.62 8.55 4.42
CA VAL A 90 -10.16 9.21 3.18
C VAL A 90 -10.83 10.57 2.99
N ASP A 91 -12.16 10.64 3.09
CA ASP A 91 -12.91 11.90 2.93
C ASP A 91 -12.58 12.91 4.05
N PHE A 92 -12.15 12.43 5.22
CA PHE A 92 -11.67 13.29 6.31
C PHE A 92 -10.25 13.80 6.09
N ALA A 93 -9.39 13.01 5.45
CA ALA A 93 -7.96 13.26 5.33
C ALA A 93 -7.56 13.97 4.04
N ILE A 94 -8.34 13.83 2.98
CA ILE A 94 -7.99 14.28 1.63
C ILE A 94 -9.02 15.32 1.18
N ASP A 95 -8.54 16.44 0.66
CA ASP A 95 -9.39 17.51 0.16
C ASP A 95 -10.35 17.00 -0.91
N ASN A 96 -11.60 17.45 -0.87
CA ASN A 96 -12.66 16.99 -1.78
C ASN A 96 -12.30 17.08 -3.27
N LEU A 97 -11.46 18.04 -3.65
CA LEU A 97 -10.98 18.22 -5.03
C LEU A 97 -9.99 17.13 -5.46
N ASP A 98 -9.26 16.55 -4.50
CA ASP A 98 -8.21 15.55 -4.73
C ASP A 98 -8.73 14.12 -4.56
N VAL A 99 -9.90 13.93 -3.95
CA VAL A 99 -10.49 12.61 -3.70
C VAL A 99 -10.70 11.81 -4.99
N SER A 100 -11.12 12.44 -6.09
CA SER A 100 -11.25 11.73 -7.38
C SER A 100 -9.90 11.26 -7.91
N HIS A 101 -8.86 12.09 -7.78
CA HIS A 101 -7.51 11.71 -8.18
C HIS A 101 -6.92 10.61 -7.27
N PHE A 102 -7.29 10.63 -5.99
CA PHE A 102 -6.98 9.55 -5.06
C PHE A 102 -7.63 8.23 -5.46
N ASP A 103 -8.91 8.24 -5.84
CA ASP A 103 -9.61 7.04 -6.30
C ASP A 103 -8.97 6.48 -7.60
N GLU A 104 -8.56 7.35 -8.53
CA GLU A 104 -7.80 6.94 -9.72
C GLU A 104 -6.44 6.32 -9.36
N THR A 105 -5.72 6.95 -8.42
CA THR A 105 -4.44 6.46 -7.89
C THR A 105 -4.60 5.08 -7.26
N VAL A 106 -5.68 4.85 -6.49
CA VAL A 106 -6.00 3.54 -5.91
C VAL A 106 -6.16 2.47 -6.99
N GLU A 107 -6.86 2.77 -8.08
CA GLU A 107 -7.06 1.82 -9.18
C GLU A 107 -5.75 1.52 -9.93
N LEU A 108 -4.89 2.51 -10.12
CA LEU A 108 -3.54 2.29 -10.67
C LEU A 108 -2.68 1.40 -9.77
N ILE A 109 -2.71 1.62 -8.44
CA ILE A 109 -1.99 0.80 -7.46
C ILE A 109 -2.46 -0.65 -7.51
N LYS A 110 -3.78 -0.90 -7.57
CA LYS A 110 -4.33 -2.26 -7.68
C LYS A 110 -3.88 -2.95 -8.96
N ARG A 111 -3.97 -2.25 -10.11
CA ARG A 111 -3.49 -2.78 -11.39
C ARG A 111 -2.00 -3.09 -11.35
N ALA A 112 -1.20 -2.21 -10.76
CA ALA A 112 0.24 -2.42 -10.60
C ALA A 112 0.52 -3.66 -9.75
N ARG A 113 -0.19 -3.85 -8.62
CA ARG A 113 -0.11 -5.05 -7.79
C ARG A 113 -0.45 -6.32 -8.58
N ASP A 114 -1.55 -6.31 -9.32
CA ASP A 114 -2.01 -7.49 -10.07
C ASP A 114 -1.05 -7.83 -11.22
N GLN A 115 -0.45 -6.82 -11.84
CA GLN A 115 0.62 -7.01 -12.81
C GLN A 115 1.92 -7.50 -12.16
N MET A 116 2.24 -7.06 -10.94
CA MET A 116 3.49 -7.41 -10.24
C MET A 116 3.50 -8.83 -9.68
N LEU A 117 2.42 -9.21 -8.99
CA LEU A 117 2.31 -10.49 -8.29
C LEU A 117 1.58 -11.54 -9.15
N GLY A 118 1.04 -11.17 -10.30
CA GLY A 118 0.06 -11.98 -11.00
C GLY A 118 -1.19 -12.21 -10.15
N HIS A 119 -2.11 -13.06 -10.62
CA HIS A 119 -3.19 -13.62 -9.78
C HIS A 119 -2.62 -14.66 -8.79
N ALA A 120 -1.45 -14.41 -8.18
CA ALA A 120 -0.88 -15.27 -7.14
C ALA A 120 -1.63 -15.04 -5.82
N ASP A 121 -2.87 -15.49 -5.87
CA ASP A 121 -3.79 -15.67 -4.78
C ASP A 121 -3.21 -16.65 -3.76
N GLY A 122 -2.95 -16.15 -2.56
CA GLY A 122 -2.65 -16.96 -1.36
C GLY A 122 -1.29 -17.67 -1.31
N ARG A 123 -0.69 -18.04 -2.45
CA ARG A 123 0.58 -18.80 -2.50
C ARG A 123 1.85 -17.95 -2.48
N ALA A 124 1.74 -16.62 -2.59
CA ALA A 124 2.91 -15.73 -2.55
C ALA A 124 3.63 -15.70 -1.19
N PHE A 125 3.07 -16.32 -0.14
CA PHE A 125 3.72 -16.50 1.16
C PHE A 125 4.27 -17.92 1.39
N GLU A 126 4.07 -18.85 0.44
CA GLU A 126 4.95 -20.03 0.34
C GLU A 126 6.24 -19.55 -0.31
N VAL A 127 7.20 -19.13 0.51
CA VAL A 127 8.55 -18.80 0.06
C VAL A 127 9.27 -20.11 -0.29
N GLU A 128 8.82 -20.80 -1.34
CA GLU A 128 9.70 -21.70 -2.07
C GLU A 128 10.69 -20.81 -2.84
N HIS A 129 11.97 -20.93 -2.49
CA HIS A 129 13.07 -20.35 -3.25
C HIS A 129 13.17 -21.08 -4.60
N VAL A 130 12.23 -20.83 -5.50
CA VAL A 130 12.34 -21.30 -6.89
C VAL A 130 13.26 -20.33 -7.61
N GLY A 131 14.45 -20.82 -7.95
CA GLY A 131 15.56 -20.04 -8.48
C GLY A 131 15.20 -19.18 -9.70
N ALA A 132 15.95 -18.10 -9.87
CA ALA A 132 15.91 -17.07 -10.92
C ALA A 132 14.93 -17.35 -12.09
N ILE A 133 13.63 -17.18 -11.84
CA ILE A 133 12.65 -17.25 -12.92
C ILE A 133 12.70 -15.93 -13.69
N THR A 134 13.12 -16.07 -14.93
CA THR A 134 12.89 -15.29 -16.16
C THR A 134 11.61 -14.41 -16.17
N MET A 135 11.47 -13.42 -15.28
CA MET A 135 10.34 -12.45 -15.26
C MET A 135 10.81 -10.98 -15.37
N ALA A 136 12.00 -10.75 -15.93
CA ALA A 136 12.78 -9.54 -15.67
C ALA A 136 12.50 -8.30 -16.55
N LYS A 137 11.52 -8.28 -17.47
CA LYS A 137 11.39 -7.14 -18.42
C LYS A 137 10.08 -6.36 -18.44
N GLN A 138 8.92 -6.93 -18.12
CA GLN A 138 7.64 -6.17 -18.12
C GLN A 138 7.20 -5.69 -16.74
N PHE A 139 7.67 -6.35 -15.67
CA PHE A 139 7.26 -6.07 -14.29
C PHE A 139 7.90 -4.80 -13.71
N ARG A 140 9.10 -4.43 -14.17
CA ARG A 140 9.92 -3.34 -13.59
C ARG A 140 9.32 -1.93 -13.72
N GLN A 141 8.12 -1.77 -14.28
CA GLN A 141 7.55 -0.46 -14.63
C GLN A 141 6.04 -0.33 -14.46
N SER A 142 5.33 -1.34 -13.93
CA SER A 142 3.86 -1.32 -13.84
C SER A 142 3.30 -0.16 -13.00
N TRP A 143 4.11 0.38 -12.10
CA TRP A 143 3.75 1.48 -11.20
C TRP A 143 4.21 2.85 -11.69
N LYS A 144 4.87 2.96 -12.84
CA LYS A 144 5.39 4.25 -13.35
C LYS A 144 4.31 5.27 -13.69
N ASP A 145 3.10 4.81 -13.97
CA ASP A 145 1.95 5.67 -14.26
C ASP A 145 1.31 6.23 -12.97
N ILE A 146 1.76 5.78 -11.79
CA ILE A 146 1.28 6.28 -10.50
C ILE A 146 1.99 7.59 -10.19
N ASP A 147 1.22 8.63 -9.87
CA ASP A 147 1.76 9.85 -9.29
C ASP A 147 2.27 9.56 -7.85
N ILE A 148 3.55 9.25 -7.75
CA ILE A 148 4.19 8.87 -6.49
C ILE A 148 4.22 10.04 -5.50
N GLU A 149 4.34 11.28 -5.98
CA GLU A 149 4.39 12.46 -5.11
C GLU A 149 3.00 12.72 -4.50
N PHE A 150 1.96 12.69 -5.32
CA PHE A 150 0.58 12.79 -4.85
C PHE A 150 0.23 11.66 -3.87
N TRP A 151 0.57 10.41 -4.22
CA TRP A 151 0.29 9.26 -3.36
C TRP A 151 1.00 9.39 -2.01
N LYS A 152 2.28 9.77 -2.01
CA LYS A 152 3.06 10.03 -0.81
C LYS A 152 2.43 11.10 0.07
N ASN A 153 2.01 12.23 -0.50
CA ASN A 153 1.37 13.31 0.25
C ASN A 153 0.02 12.85 0.83
N SER A 154 -0.76 12.10 0.06
CA SER A 154 -2.02 11.47 0.52
C SER A 154 -1.79 10.55 1.71
N MET A 155 -0.75 9.70 1.68
CA MET A 155 -0.41 8.83 2.81
C MET A 155 0.00 9.63 4.05
N LYS A 156 0.72 10.74 3.89
CA LYS A 156 1.08 11.64 4.99
C LYS A 156 -0.16 12.26 5.63
N ASN A 157 -1.12 12.72 4.81
CA ASN A 157 -2.38 13.30 5.28
C ASN A 157 -3.25 12.28 6.02
N LEU A 158 -3.36 11.05 5.50
CA LEU A 158 -4.03 9.95 6.18
C LEU A 158 -3.37 9.65 7.52
N ARG A 159 -2.04 9.51 7.56
CA ARG A 159 -1.30 9.27 8.79
C ARG A 159 -1.52 10.36 9.84
N SER A 160 -1.44 11.64 9.46
CA SER A 160 -1.61 12.76 10.38
C SER A 160 -3.04 12.90 10.91
N SER A 161 -4.04 12.56 10.09
CA SER A 161 -5.46 12.68 10.45
C SER A 161 -6.00 11.51 11.28
N PHE A 162 -5.27 10.39 11.38
CA PHE A 162 -5.77 9.18 12.05
C PHE A 162 -6.27 9.42 13.47
N GLY A 163 -5.52 10.19 14.27
CA GLY A 163 -5.90 10.49 15.66
C GLY A 163 -7.22 11.26 15.76
N ASP A 164 -7.44 12.23 14.88
CA ASP A 164 -8.67 13.03 14.84
C ASP A 164 -9.84 12.23 14.27
N TYR A 165 -9.59 11.40 13.27
CA TYR A 165 -10.58 10.46 12.74
C TYR A 165 -11.06 9.49 13.83
N VAL A 166 -10.15 8.84 14.56
CA VAL A 166 -10.51 7.89 15.64
C VAL A 166 -11.36 8.56 16.72
N ARG A 167 -11.05 9.82 17.09
CA ARG A 167 -11.87 10.59 18.06
C ARG A 167 -13.27 10.88 17.54
N THR A 168 -13.46 10.97 16.23
CA THR A 168 -14.75 11.30 15.60
C THR A 168 -15.69 10.08 15.54
N ILE A 169 -15.13 8.87 15.46
CA ILE A 169 -15.90 7.62 15.35
C ILE A 169 -16.01 6.84 16.68
N SER A 170 -15.34 7.30 17.75
CA SER A 170 -15.40 6.73 19.11
C SER A 170 -16.52 7.36 19.92
#